data_AF-A0AB35PMK4-F1
#
_entry.id   AF-A0AB35PMK4-F1
#
_cell.length_a   1.000
_cell.length_b   1.000
_cell.length_c   1.000
_cell.angle_alpha   90.00
_cell.angle_beta   90.00
_cell.angle_gamma   90.00
#
_symmetry.space_group_name_H-M   'P 1'
#
loop_
_entity.id
_entity.type
_entity.pdbx_description
1 polymer ?
#
loop_
_entity_poly.entity_id
_entity_poly.type
_entity_poly.pdbx_seq_one_letter_code
_entity_poly.pdbx_strand_id
1 'polypeptide(L)'
;RNISGEAVLAELNKMPHLLVAGATGSGKSVCVNGLITSILMRAKPHEVKMMMIDPKMVELNVYNGIPHLLAPVVTDPKKASQALKKVVNEMERRYELFSHTGTRNIEGYNDYIKRANSEEGAKQPELPYIVVIVDELADLMMVASSDVEDSITRLSQMARAAGIHLIIATQRPSVDVITGVIKANIPSRIAFSVSSQTDSRTILDMGGAEKLLGRGDMLFLPVGANKPVRVQGAFLSDDEVEKIVDHVITQQKAQY
;
A
#
# COMPACT_ATOMS: atom_id res chain seq x y z
N ARG A 1 10.44 -6.12 -14.87
CA ARG A 1 10.91 -5.76 -16.24
C ARG A 1 9.75 -5.85 -17.21
N ASN A 2 9.68 -5.00 -18.23
CA ASN A 2 8.70 -5.18 -19.31
C ASN A 2 9.12 -6.36 -20.20
N ILE A 3 8.28 -6.68 -21.19
CA ILE A 3 8.55 -7.72 -22.21
C ILE A 3 9.86 -7.49 -23.00
N SER A 4 10.32 -6.24 -23.11
CA SER A 4 11.58 -5.88 -23.76
C SER A 4 12.81 -5.99 -22.83
N GLY A 5 12.61 -6.35 -21.56
CA GLY A 5 13.67 -6.50 -20.56
C GLY A 5 14.00 -5.21 -19.79
N GLU A 6 13.33 -4.10 -20.07
CA GLU A 6 13.60 -2.82 -19.41
C GLU A 6 13.02 -2.78 -18.00
N ALA A 7 13.66 -2.03 -17.10
CA ALA A 7 13.14 -1.80 -15.75
C ALA A 7 11.85 -0.99 -15.82
N VAL A 8 10.83 -1.46 -15.10
CA VAL A 8 9.56 -0.73 -14.95
C VAL A 8 9.54 -0.17 -13.54
N LEU A 9 9.48 1.15 -13.44
CA LEU A 9 9.39 1.88 -12.18
C LEU A 9 8.02 2.52 -12.08
N ALA A 10 7.48 2.57 -10.87
CA ALA A 10 6.21 3.22 -10.60
C ALA A 10 6.29 3.97 -9.27
N GLU A 11 5.67 5.14 -9.22
CA GLU A 11 5.71 6.02 -8.05
C GLU A 11 4.37 5.96 -7.30
N LEU A 12 4.40 5.55 -6.03
CA LEU A 12 3.18 5.37 -5.23
C LEU A 12 2.46 6.70 -4.94
N ASN A 13 3.19 7.82 -4.80
CA ASN A 13 2.57 9.14 -4.64
C ASN A 13 1.78 9.60 -5.90
N LYS A 14 2.15 9.10 -7.09
CA LYS A 14 1.40 9.31 -8.34
C LYS A 14 0.25 8.32 -8.52
N MET A 15 0.35 7.15 -7.90
CA MET A 15 -0.67 6.10 -7.85
C MET A 15 -1.28 6.03 -6.44
N PRO A 16 -2.20 6.94 -6.07
CA PRO A 16 -2.52 7.19 -4.67
C PRO A 16 -2.89 5.92 -3.89
N HIS A 17 -3.55 4.97 -4.56
CA HIS A 17 -3.86 3.65 -4.03
C HIS A 17 -3.61 2.57 -5.09
N LEU A 18 -3.23 1.37 -4.63
CA LEU A 18 -2.89 0.21 -5.46
C LEU A 18 -3.67 -1.03 -4.99
N LEU A 19 -4.34 -1.70 -5.92
CA LEU A 19 -4.94 -3.02 -5.71
C LEU A 19 -4.04 -4.10 -6.34
N VAL A 20 -3.69 -5.14 -5.59
CA VAL A 20 -2.86 -6.26 -6.03
C VAL A 20 -3.63 -7.56 -5.85
N ALA A 21 -3.87 -8.31 -6.93
CA ALA A 21 -4.63 -9.54 -6.83
C ALA A 21 -4.07 -10.66 -7.70
N GLY A 22 -4.28 -11.91 -7.28
CA GLY A 22 -3.86 -13.09 -8.03
C GLY A 22 -3.96 -14.36 -7.20
N ALA A 23 -3.94 -15.52 -7.85
CA ALA A 23 -4.05 -16.81 -7.16
C ALA A 23 -2.82 -17.10 -6.28
N THR A 24 -2.94 -18.05 -5.34
CA THR A 24 -1.82 -18.54 -4.54
C THR A 24 -0.67 -19.02 -5.45
N GLY A 25 0.57 -18.70 -5.09
CA GLY A 25 1.77 -19.08 -5.88
C GLY A 25 1.99 -18.27 -7.16
N SER A 26 1.15 -17.26 -7.45
CA SER A 26 1.27 -16.43 -8.66
C SER A 26 2.40 -15.40 -8.60
N GLY A 27 2.93 -15.09 -7.41
CA GLY A 27 3.96 -14.07 -7.17
C GLY A 27 3.48 -12.82 -6.42
N LYS A 28 2.21 -12.79 -5.98
CA LYS A 28 1.61 -11.69 -5.21
C LYS A 28 2.46 -11.27 -4.00
N SER A 29 2.78 -12.20 -3.10
CA SER A 29 3.49 -11.91 -1.86
C SER A 29 4.91 -11.39 -2.11
N VAL A 30 5.63 -12.02 -3.06
CA VAL A 30 6.97 -11.57 -3.49
C VAL A 30 6.92 -10.13 -4.03
N CYS A 31 5.88 -9.77 -4.78
CA CYS A 31 5.70 -8.40 -5.25
C CYS A 31 5.43 -7.41 -4.12
N VAL A 32 4.58 -7.77 -3.15
CA VAL A 32 4.31 -6.92 -1.98
C VAL A 32 5.60 -6.72 -1.18
N ASN A 33 6.39 -7.77 -0.96
CA ASN A 33 7.71 -7.68 -0.33
C ASN A 33 8.66 -6.77 -1.13
N GLY A 34 8.66 -6.87 -2.46
CA GLY A 34 9.43 -5.97 -3.33
C GLY A 34 9.03 -4.50 -3.18
N LEU A 35 7.73 -4.21 -3.03
CA LEU A 35 7.23 -2.84 -2.79
C LEU A 35 7.71 -2.31 -1.43
N ILE A 36 7.53 -3.09 -0.37
CA ILE A 36 7.94 -2.71 1.00
C ILE A 36 9.45 -2.49 1.04
N THR A 37 10.22 -3.46 0.55
CA THR A 37 11.68 -3.41 0.48
C THR A 37 12.16 -2.19 -0.31
N SER A 38 11.53 -1.88 -1.44
CA SER A 38 11.88 -0.68 -2.21
C SER A 38 11.67 0.62 -1.43
N ILE A 39 10.72 0.67 -0.49
CA ILE A 39 10.52 1.83 0.39
C ILE A 39 11.60 1.84 1.48
N LEU A 40 11.85 0.71 2.15
CA LEU A 40 12.84 0.61 3.22
C LEU A 40 14.25 1.00 2.75
N MET A 41 14.60 0.66 1.51
CA MET A 41 15.89 1.00 0.92
C MET A 41 16.04 2.48 0.51
N ARG A 42 14.96 3.27 0.52
CA ARG A 42 14.94 4.64 -0.05
C ARG A 42 14.39 5.71 0.87
N ALA A 43 13.66 5.34 1.92
CA ALA A 43 12.98 6.28 2.80
C ALA A 43 13.34 6.03 4.26
N LYS A 44 13.58 7.11 4.99
CA LYS A 44 13.80 7.08 6.44
C LYS A 44 12.47 6.99 7.20
N PRO A 45 12.47 6.52 8.45
CA PRO A 45 11.24 6.39 9.25
C PRO A 45 10.47 7.69 9.50
N HIS A 46 11.13 8.84 9.43
CA HIS A 46 10.47 10.16 9.54
C HIS A 46 9.92 10.69 8.21
N GLU A 47 10.27 10.05 7.09
CA GLU A 47 9.76 10.39 5.75
C GLU A 47 8.56 9.50 5.40
N VAL A 48 8.64 8.21 5.76
CA VAL A 48 7.56 7.23 5.51
C VAL A 48 7.30 6.38 6.75
N LYS A 49 6.03 6.28 7.10
CA LYS A 49 5.49 5.38 8.12
C LYS A 49 4.56 4.34 7.50
N MET A 50 4.45 3.17 8.12
CA MET A 50 3.68 2.05 7.60
C MET A 50 2.69 1.50 8.64
N MET A 51 1.50 1.12 8.16
CA MET A 51 0.54 0.30 8.90
C MET A 51 0.38 -1.00 8.14
N MET A 52 0.71 -2.14 8.76
CA MET A 52 0.65 -3.45 8.12
C MET A 52 -0.46 -4.30 8.73
N ILE A 53 -1.28 -4.90 7.87
CA ILE A 53 -2.40 -5.75 8.25
C ILE A 53 -2.22 -7.11 7.57
N ASP A 54 -2.01 -8.14 8.39
CA ASP A 54 -1.80 -9.54 7.97
C ASP A 54 -2.61 -10.48 8.86
N PRO A 55 -3.87 -10.77 8.48
CA PRO A 55 -4.74 -11.67 9.24
C PRO A 55 -4.22 -13.11 9.37
N LYS A 56 -3.31 -13.52 8.47
CA LYS A 56 -2.78 -14.90 8.42
C LYS A 56 -1.48 -15.05 9.19
N MET A 57 -0.81 -13.94 9.54
CA MET A 57 0.48 -13.92 10.22
C MET A 57 1.64 -14.58 9.46
N VAL A 58 1.50 -14.70 8.13
CA VAL A 58 2.49 -15.44 7.31
C VAL A 58 3.41 -14.49 6.56
N GLU A 59 2.86 -13.43 5.97
CA GLU A 59 3.54 -12.68 4.91
C GLU A 59 4.23 -11.42 5.44
N LEU A 60 3.56 -10.66 6.33
CA LEU A 60 4.06 -9.37 6.80
C LEU A 60 4.67 -9.42 8.20
N ASN A 61 4.52 -10.54 8.91
CA ASN A 61 5.02 -10.68 10.29
C ASN A 61 6.55 -10.50 10.38
N VAL A 62 7.29 -10.82 9.32
CA VAL A 62 8.74 -10.61 9.23
C VAL A 62 9.14 -9.14 9.46
N TYR A 63 8.28 -8.19 9.11
CA TYR A 63 8.57 -6.76 9.26
C TYR A 63 8.36 -6.22 10.68
N ASN A 64 7.91 -7.02 11.64
CA ASN A 64 7.73 -6.54 13.01
C ASN A 64 9.06 -6.00 13.59
N GLY A 65 8.98 -4.81 14.20
CA GLY A 65 10.13 -4.16 14.83
C GLY A 65 10.87 -3.14 13.96
N ILE A 66 10.55 -3.03 12.66
CA ILE A 66 11.11 -1.94 11.83
C ILE A 66 10.65 -0.56 12.35
N PRO A 67 11.51 0.47 12.33
CA PRO A 67 11.20 1.81 12.81
C PRO A 67 10.14 2.54 11.99
N HIS A 68 9.83 2.07 10.77
CA HIS A 68 8.78 2.61 9.92
C HIS A 68 7.37 2.25 10.40
N LEU A 69 7.19 1.20 11.22
CA LEU A 69 5.85 0.80 11.67
C LEU A 69 5.23 1.82 12.62
N LEU A 70 3.93 2.09 12.43
CA LEU A 70 3.08 2.87 13.33
C LEU A 70 2.56 2.04 14.51
N ALA A 71 2.46 0.74 14.33
CA ALA A 71 2.03 -0.23 15.32
C ALA A 71 2.59 -1.61 14.92
N PRO A 72 2.66 -2.58 15.84
CA PRO A 72 2.92 -3.97 15.46
C PRO A 72 1.95 -4.43 14.37
N VAL A 73 2.40 -5.37 13.53
CA VAL A 73 1.58 -5.94 12.45
C VAL A 73 0.23 -6.39 13.00
N VAL A 74 -0.85 -5.88 12.42
CA VAL A 74 -2.21 -6.12 12.89
C VAL A 74 -2.72 -7.43 12.32
N THR A 75 -3.01 -8.38 13.20
CA THR A 75 -3.39 -9.75 12.82
C THR A 75 -4.86 -10.05 13.07
N ASP A 76 -5.52 -9.30 13.95
CA ASP A 76 -6.94 -9.49 14.25
C ASP A 76 -7.79 -8.65 13.28
N PRO A 77 -8.75 -9.25 12.54
CA PRO A 77 -9.58 -8.51 11.58
C PRO A 77 -10.41 -7.37 12.18
N LYS A 78 -10.86 -7.48 13.44
CA LYS A 78 -11.60 -6.40 14.11
C LYS A 78 -10.67 -5.26 14.48
N LYS A 79 -9.46 -5.56 14.97
CA LYS A 79 -8.42 -4.55 15.20
C LYS A 79 -7.97 -3.89 13.89
N ALA A 80 -7.94 -4.62 12.79
CA ALA A 80 -7.62 -4.08 11.47
C ALA A 80 -8.64 -3.02 11.02
N SER A 81 -9.94 -3.28 11.19
CA SER A 81 -10.99 -2.27 10.96
C SER A 81 -10.77 -1.02 11.81
N GLN A 82 -10.46 -1.17 13.11
CA GLN A 82 -10.13 -0.03 13.98
C GLN A 82 -8.85 0.69 13.55
N ALA A 83 -7.84 -0.02 13.09
CA ALA A 83 -6.60 0.57 12.59
C ALA A 83 -6.86 1.42 11.34
N LEU A 84 -7.67 0.95 10.39
CA LEU A 84 -8.10 1.73 9.23
C LEU A 84 -8.85 3.00 9.66
N LYS A 85 -9.78 2.90 10.62
CA LYS A 85 -10.46 4.08 11.20
C LYS A 85 -9.49 5.08 11.82
N LYS A 86 -8.44 4.63 12.51
CA LYS A 86 -7.38 5.53 13.03
C LYS A 86 -6.64 6.25 11.90
N VAL A 87 -6.39 5.59 10.77
CA VAL A 87 -5.78 6.23 9.60
C VAL A 87 -6.72 7.27 8.98
N VAL A 88 -8.03 7.02 8.96
CA VAL A 88 -9.04 8.02 8.55
C VAL A 88 -8.98 9.25 9.47
N ASN A 89 -8.90 9.06 10.79
CA ASN A 89 -8.82 10.18 11.72
C ASN A 89 -7.51 10.99 11.55
N GLU A 90 -6.38 10.32 11.27
CA GLU A 90 -5.13 11.02 10.96
C GLU A 90 -5.22 11.79 9.64
N MET A 91 -5.93 11.27 8.63
CA MET A 91 -6.22 12.00 7.40
C MET A 91 -6.99 13.30 7.70
N GLU A 92 -8.05 13.22 8.50
CA GLU A 92 -8.87 14.37 8.90
C GLU A 92 -8.05 15.40 9.69
N ARG A 93 -7.25 14.95 10.66
CA ARG A 93 -6.31 15.80 11.40
C ARG A 93 -5.33 16.54 10.49
N ARG A 94 -4.79 15.87 9.46
CA ARG A 94 -3.89 16.52 8.48
C ARG A 94 -4.61 17.60 7.70
N TYR A 95 -5.87 17.38 7.31
CA TYR A 95 -6.67 18.41 6.65
C TYR A 95 -6.93 19.63 7.54
N GLU A 96 -7.16 19.43 8.84
CA GLU A 96 -7.25 20.55 9.79
C GLU A 96 -5.94 21.35 9.85
N LEU A 97 -4.79 20.66 9.92
CA LEU A 97 -3.47 21.31 9.87
C LEU A 97 -3.25 22.09 8.58
N PHE A 98 -3.66 21.54 7.44
CA PHE A 98 -3.55 22.20 6.14
C PHE A 98 -4.40 23.47 6.09
N SER A 99 -5.64 23.38 6.58
CA SER A 99 -6.55 24.52 6.68
C SER A 99 -5.98 25.64 7.55
N HIS A 100 -5.48 25.30 8.75
CA HIS A 100 -4.89 26.28 9.68
C HIS A 100 -3.63 26.96 9.15
N THR A 101 -2.85 26.27 8.33
CA THR A 101 -1.60 26.81 7.74
C THR A 101 -1.80 27.40 6.34
N GLY A 102 -3.01 27.34 5.77
CA GLY A 102 -3.28 27.78 4.40
C GLY A 102 -2.59 26.93 3.32
N THR A 103 -2.21 25.70 3.64
CA THR A 103 -1.56 24.77 2.71
C THR A 103 -2.59 23.81 2.07
N ARG A 104 -2.24 23.22 0.92
CA ARG A 104 -3.19 22.38 0.14
C ARG A 104 -2.97 20.88 0.30
N ASN A 105 -1.77 20.47 0.70
CA ASN A 105 -1.34 19.08 0.76
C ASN A 105 -0.14 18.93 1.69
N ILE A 106 0.28 17.68 1.91
CA ILE A 106 1.43 17.33 2.75
C ILE A 106 2.73 18.01 2.33
N GLU A 107 2.98 18.14 1.02
CA GLU A 107 4.19 18.79 0.49
C GLU A 107 4.22 20.27 0.89
N GLY A 108 3.12 20.98 0.65
CA GLY A 108 2.97 22.38 1.04
C GLY A 108 3.07 22.60 2.55
N TYR A 109 2.52 21.67 3.35
CA TYR A 109 2.64 21.70 4.80
C TYR A 109 4.09 21.48 5.27
N ASN A 110 4.78 20.47 4.73
CA ASN A 110 6.18 20.22 5.11
C ASN A 110 7.10 21.36 4.67
N ASP A 111 6.85 22.00 3.52
CA ASP A 111 7.58 23.19 3.09
C ASP A 111 7.29 24.42 3.97
N TYR A 112 6.08 24.54 4.51
CA TYR A 112 5.75 25.54 5.53
C TYR A 112 6.55 25.28 6.83
N ILE A 113 6.58 24.04 7.31
CA ILE A 113 7.32 23.65 8.52
C ILE A 113 8.83 23.89 8.36
N LYS A 114 9.42 23.55 7.20
CA LYS A 114 10.84 23.80 6.92
C LYS A 114 11.20 25.28 7.03
N ARG A 115 10.35 26.16 6.48
CA ARG A 115 10.53 27.62 6.56
C ARG A 115 10.39 28.11 8.00
N ALA A 116 9.33 27.73 8.70
CA ALA A 116 9.12 28.10 10.09
C ALA A 116 10.29 27.65 11.01
N ASN A 117 10.78 26.42 10.84
CA ASN A 117 11.95 25.93 11.60
C ASN A 117 13.23 26.71 11.29
N SER A 118 13.40 27.19 10.06
CA SER A 118 14.59 27.96 9.65
C SER A 118 14.55 29.41 10.13
N GLU A 119 13.36 30.02 10.14
CA GLU A 119 13.17 31.44 10.48
C GLU A 119 13.00 31.67 11.99
N GLU A 120 12.23 30.80 12.67
CA GLU A 120 11.84 30.98 14.07
C GLU A 120 12.70 30.15 15.05
N GLY A 121 13.64 29.35 14.53
CA GLY A 121 14.42 28.41 15.34
C GLY A 121 13.58 27.30 15.98
N ALA A 122 12.35 27.11 15.49
CA ALA A 122 11.47 26.03 15.90
C ALA A 122 12.03 24.65 15.51
N LYS A 123 11.54 23.60 16.18
CA LYS A 123 11.87 22.20 15.85
C LYS A 123 10.60 21.39 15.67
N GLN A 124 9.68 21.89 14.85
CA GLN A 124 8.46 21.16 14.53
C GLN A 124 8.77 20.02 13.55
N PRO A 125 8.29 18.79 13.80
CA PRO A 125 8.51 17.68 12.89
C PRO A 125 7.68 17.85 11.61
N GLU A 126 8.25 17.46 10.48
CA GLU A 126 7.51 17.26 9.23
C GLU A 126 6.53 16.08 9.36
N LEU A 127 5.48 16.09 8.54
CA LEU A 127 4.57 14.95 8.44
C LEU A 127 5.16 13.87 7.53
N PRO A 128 5.27 12.60 7.98
CA PRO A 128 5.66 11.49 7.12
C PRO A 128 4.50 11.12 6.19
N TYR A 129 4.81 10.57 5.02
CA TYR A 129 3.83 9.80 4.26
C TYR A 129 3.44 8.55 5.04
N ILE A 130 2.18 8.11 4.91
CA ILE A 130 1.72 6.85 5.51
C ILE A 130 1.36 5.88 4.40
N VAL A 131 1.91 4.67 4.46
CA VAL A 131 1.53 3.56 3.57
C VAL A 131 0.82 2.49 4.38
N VAL A 132 -0.45 2.26 4.09
CA VAL A 132 -1.23 1.17 4.67
C VAL A 132 -1.15 -0.03 3.74
N ILE A 133 -0.65 -1.16 4.23
CA ILE A 133 -0.57 -2.42 3.49
C ILE A 133 -1.53 -3.43 4.11
N VAL A 134 -2.42 -3.97 3.29
CA VAL A 134 -3.33 -5.06 3.64
C VAL A 134 -2.95 -6.27 2.79
N ASP A 135 -2.48 -7.36 3.39
CA ASP A 135 -2.07 -8.55 2.60
C ASP A 135 -3.27 -9.32 2.02
N GLU A 136 -4.32 -9.52 2.83
CA GLU A 136 -5.52 -10.26 2.41
C GLU A 136 -6.79 -9.50 2.82
N LEU A 137 -7.30 -8.70 1.88
CA LEU A 137 -8.54 -7.95 2.08
C LEU A 137 -9.74 -8.88 2.36
N ALA A 138 -9.78 -10.06 1.74
CA ALA A 138 -10.93 -10.96 1.86
C ALA A 138 -11.21 -11.35 3.32
N ASP A 139 -10.16 -11.58 4.11
CA ASP A 139 -10.30 -11.97 5.52
C ASP A 139 -10.86 -10.82 6.37
N LEU A 140 -10.60 -9.57 6.00
CA LEU A 140 -11.22 -8.40 6.64
C LEU A 140 -12.69 -8.26 6.26
N MET A 141 -13.01 -8.43 4.98
CA MET A 141 -14.38 -8.32 4.46
C MET A 141 -15.30 -9.39 5.05
N MET A 142 -14.79 -10.60 5.34
CA MET A 142 -15.58 -11.66 5.98
C MET A 142 -16.00 -11.36 7.42
N VAL A 143 -15.28 -10.49 8.13
CA VAL A 143 -15.52 -10.20 9.55
C VAL A 143 -16.18 -8.84 9.76
N ALA A 144 -15.79 -7.83 8.98
CA ALA A 144 -16.18 -6.44 9.19
C ALA A 144 -16.32 -5.65 7.86
N SER A 145 -16.97 -6.24 6.85
CA SER A 145 -17.10 -5.67 5.50
C SER A 145 -17.50 -4.19 5.48
N SER A 146 -18.58 -3.82 6.17
CA SER A 146 -19.10 -2.43 6.16
C SER A 146 -18.05 -1.43 6.66
N ASP A 147 -17.45 -1.68 7.82
CA ASP A 147 -16.47 -0.77 8.41
C ASP A 147 -15.18 -0.65 7.57
N VAL A 148 -14.76 -1.77 6.99
CA VAL A 148 -13.55 -1.86 6.16
C VAL A 148 -13.76 -1.14 4.84
N GLU A 149 -14.89 -1.39 4.17
CA GLU A 149 -15.23 -0.72 2.91
C GLU A 149 -15.43 0.78 3.10
N ASP A 150 -16.11 1.22 4.18
CA ASP A 150 -16.27 2.63 4.50
C ASP A 150 -14.93 3.34 4.71
N SER A 151 -14.01 2.69 5.44
CA SER A 151 -12.68 3.24 5.70
C SER A 151 -11.83 3.31 4.43
N ILE A 152 -11.83 2.24 3.62
CA ILE A 152 -11.14 2.21 2.33
C ILE A 152 -11.70 3.28 1.40
N THR A 153 -13.02 3.45 1.35
CA THR A 153 -13.68 4.45 0.49
C THR A 153 -13.28 5.87 0.89
N ARG A 154 -13.37 6.20 2.17
CA ARG A 154 -12.94 7.53 2.67
C ARG A 154 -11.48 7.82 2.37
N LEU A 155 -10.60 6.87 2.67
CA LEU A 155 -9.17 7.02 2.41
C LEU A 155 -8.93 7.17 0.91
N SER A 156 -9.48 6.28 0.08
CA SER A 156 -9.22 6.30 -1.36
C SER A 156 -9.69 7.58 -2.07
N GLN A 157 -10.67 8.29 -1.52
CA GLN A 157 -11.17 9.56 -2.06
C GLN A 157 -10.34 10.79 -1.64
N MET A 158 -9.82 10.81 -0.40
CA MET A 158 -9.27 12.04 0.20
C MET A 158 -7.80 11.90 0.64
N ALA A 159 -7.26 10.70 0.78
CA ALA A 159 -5.96 10.46 1.39
C ALA A 159 -4.78 11.00 0.57
N ARG A 160 -4.92 11.18 -0.75
CA ARG A 160 -3.83 11.60 -1.64
C ARG A 160 -3.17 12.90 -1.19
N ALA A 161 -3.95 13.94 -0.91
CA ALA A 161 -3.41 15.23 -0.49
C ALA A 161 -2.84 15.17 0.94
N ALA A 162 -3.41 14.31 1.79
CA ALA A 162 -2.90 14.03 3.14
C ALA A 162 -1.62 13.20 3.17
N GLY A 163 -1.14 12.70 2.01
CA GLY A 163 0.05 11.86 1.93
C GLY A 163 -0.14 10.47 2.52
N ILE A 164 -1.36 9.93 2.42
CA ILE A 164 -1.70 8.58 2.88
C ILE A 164 -2.01 7.72 1.64
N HIS A 165 -1.42 6.54 1.58
CA HIS A 165 -1.48 5.63 0.44
C HIS A 165 -1.94 4.25 0.89
N LEU A 166 -2.69 3.56 0.03
CA LEU A 166 -3.19 2.21 0.30
C LEU A 166 -2.56 1.23 -0.68
N ILE A 167 -2.06 0.11 -0.18
CA ILE A 167 -1.70 -1.08 -0.95
C ILE A 167 -2.58 -2.21 -0.43
N ILE A 168 -3.58 -2.60 -1.22
CA ILE A 168 -4.53 -3.63 -0.84
C ILE A 168 -4.26 -4.85 -1.69
N ALA A 169 -3.99 -5.97 -1.03
CA ALA A 169 -3.75 -7.23 -1.68
C ALA A 169 -4.86 -8.25 -1.37
N THR A 170 -5.11 -9.16 -2.30
CA THR A 170 -6.01 -10.31 -2.06
C THR A 170 -5.68 -11.49 -2.97
N GLN A 171 -5.87 -12.71 -2.47
CA GLN A 171 -5.82 -13.92 -3.29
C GLN A 171 -7.19 -14.39 -3.78
N ARG A 172 -8.26 -13.71 -3.36
CA ARG A 172 -9.65 -14.05 -3.70
C ARG A 172 -10.27 -12.94 -4.56
N PRO A 173 -10.04 -12.93 -5.88
CA PRO A 173 -10.55 -11.91 -6.78
C PRO A 173 -12.04 -12.10 -7.12
N SER A 174 -12.89 -12.16 -6.09
CA SER A 174 -14.35 -12.22 -6.23
C SER A 174 -14.98 -10.82 -6.11
N VAL A 175 -16.21 -10.67 -6.63
CA VAL A 175 -16.97 -9.41 -6.58
C VAL A 175 -17.32 -9.02 -5.15
N ASP A 176 -17.46 -9.99 -4.26
CA ASP A 176 -17.77 -9.76 -2.83
C ASP A 176 -16.57 -9.20 -2.05
N VAL A 177 -15.34 -9.43 -2.54
CA VAL A 177 -14.10 -8.92 -1.94
C VAL A 177 -13.67 -7.63 -2.62
N ILE A 178 -13.65 -7.63 -3.96
CA ILE A 178 -13.27 -6.48 -4.79
C ILE A 178 -14.56 -5.83 -5.30
N THR A 179 -15.27 -5.17 -4.38
CA THR A 179 -16.56 -4.55 -4.67
C THR A 179 -16.44 -3.42 -5.67
N GLY A 180 -17.57 -3.03 -6.30
CA GLY A 180 -17.59 -1.91 -7.24
C GLY A 180 -17.08 -0.61 -6.63
N VAL A 181 -17.35 -0.38 -5.34
CA VAL A 181 -16.88 0.78 -4.58
C VAL A 181 -15.36 0.78 -4.44
N ILE A 182 -14.76 -0.35 -4.07
CA ILE A 182 -13.29 -0.49 -3.98
C ILE A 182 -12.65 -0.23 -5.34
N LYS A 183 -13.18 -0.82 -6.42
CA LYS A 183 -12.63 -0.62 -7.78
C LYS A 183 -12.74 0.82 -8.25
N ALA A 184 -13.85 1.49 -7.96
CA ALA A 184 -14.09 2.87 -8.39
C ALA A 184 -13.07 3.84 -7.79
N ASN A 185 -12.60 3.59 -6.57
CA ASN A 185 -11.69 4.49 -5.87
C ASN A 185 -10.21 4.04 -5.91
N ILE A 186 -9.90 2.82 -6.37
CA ILE A 186 -8.53 2.32 -6.54
C ILE A 186 -8.26 2.03 -8.02
N PRO A 187 -7.83 3.04 -8.80
CA PRO A 187 -7.67 2.91 -10.25
C PRO A 187 -6.37 2.21 -10.67
N SER A 188 -5.33 2.22 -9.83
CA SER A 188 -4.07 1.52 -10.14
C SER A 188 -4.16 0.08 -9.67
N ARG A 189 -3.88 -0.88 -10.57
CA ARG A 189 -4.11 -2.30 -10.31
C ARG A 189 -2.97 -3.17 -10.84
N ILE A 190 -2.63 -4.21 -10.10
CA ILE A 190 -1.73 -5.28 -10.51
C ILE A 190 -2.52 -6.59 -10.43
N ALA A 191 -2.61 -7.29 -11.55
CA ALA A 191 -3.15 -8.64 -11.60
C ALA A 191 -2.02 -9.63 -11.89
N PHE A 192 -1.77 -10.55 -10.97
CA PHE A 192 -0.99 -11.75 -11.22
C PHE A 192 -1.87 -12.84 -11.85
N SER A 193 -1.27 -13.99 -12.16
CA SER A 193 -2.00 -15.14 -12.71
C SER A 193 -3.22 -15.50 -11.86
N VAL A 194 -4.36 -15.68 -12.53
CA VAL A 194 -5.64 -16.09 -11.94
C VAL A 194 -6.20 -17.31 -12.68
N SER A 195 -7.18 -17.97 -12.07
CA SER A 195 -7.74 -19.23 -12.58
C SER A 195 -8.71 -19.05 -13.73
N SER A 196 -9.37 -17.88 -13.84
CA SER A 196 -10.42 -17.65 -14.84
C SER A 196 -10.42 -16.23 -15.41
N GLN A 197 -11.03 -16.08 -16.59
CA GLN A 197 -11.26 -14.77 -17.19
C GLN A 197 -12.21 -13.91 -16.34
N THR A 198 -13.13 -14.53 -15.59
CA THR A 198 -14.01 -13.84 -14.65
C THR A 198 -13.20 -13.16 -13.56
N ASP A 199 -12.25 -13.87 -12.96
CA ASP A 199 -11.34 -13.32 -11.95
C ASP A 199 -10.49 -12.17 -12.51
N SER A 200 -9.99 -12.32 -13.74
CA SER A 200 -9.26 -11.24 -14.43
C SER A 200 -10.13 -10.00 -14.58
N ARG A 201 -11.40 -10.16 -14.97
CA ARG A 201 -12.36 -9.04 -15.09
C ARG A 201 -12.70 -8.42 -13.75
N THR A 202 -12.76 -9.20 -12.67
CA THR A 202 -12.95 -8.64 -11.33
C THR A 202 -11.81 -7.67 -10.99
N ILE A 203 -10.56 -7.98 -11.36
CA ILE A 203 -9.41 -7.15 -11.02
C ILE A 203 -9.22 -6.00 -12.03
N LEU A 204 -9.17 -6.28 -13.33
CA LEU A 204 -8.76 -5.32 -14.37
C LEU A 204 -9.91 -4.73 -15.19
N ASP A 205 -11.15 -5.14 -14.92
CA ASP A 205 -12.32 -4.89 -15.78
C ASP A 205 -12.17 -5.47 -17.22
N MET A 206 -11.18 -6.35 -17.41
CA MET A 206 -10.91 -7.03 -18.68
C MET A 206 -10.24 -8.40 -18.47
N GLY A 207 -10.27 -9.24 -19.50
CA GLY A 207 -9.53 -10.51 -19.51
C GLY A 207 -8.04 -10.30 -19.81
N GLY A 208 -7.22 -11.30 -19.50
CA GLY A 208 -5.79 -11.34 -19.81
C GLY A 208 -4.95 -11.94 -18.69
N ALA A 209 -5.35 -11.76 -17.42
CA ALA A 209 -4.59 -12.26 -16.28
C ALA A 209 -4.65 -13.79 -16.16
N GLU A 210 -5.70 -14.43 -16.70
CA GLU A 210 -5.83 -15.89 -16.78
C GLU A 210 -4.81 -16.55 -17.73
N LYS A 211 -4.11 -15.75 -18.53
CA LYS A 211 -3.11 -16.20 -19.52
C LYS A 211 -1.67 -15.96 -19.06
N LEU A 212 -1.48 -15.44 -17.85
CA LEU A 212 -0.16 -15.23 -17.27
C LEU A 212 0.48 -16.56 -16.90
N LEU A 213 1.81 -16.57 -16.82
CA LEU A 213 2.60 -17.78 -16.59
C LEU A 213 2.78 -18.09 -15.09
N GLY A 214 2.31 -17.21 -14.21
CA GLY A 214 2.59 -17.26 -12.77
C GLY A 214 4.03 -16.83 -12.45
N ARG A 215 4.50 -17.16 -11.23
CA ARG A 215 5.88 -16.89 -10.77
C ARG A 215 6.34 -15.44 -11.01
N GLY A 216 5.49 -14.47 -10.70
CA GLY A 216 5.78 -13.04 -10.81
C GLY A 216 5.38 -12.40 -12.13
N ASP A 217 4.89 -13.15 -13.12
CA ASP A 217 4.30 -12.58 -14.33
C ASP A 217 2.97 -11.89 -14.00
N MET A 218 2.84 -10.62 -14.40
CA MET A 218 1.72 -9.75 -14.02
C MET A 218 1.29 -8.79 -15.13
N LEU A 219 0.04 -8.34 -15.04
CA LEU A 219 -0.50 -7.20 -15.75
C LEU A 219 -0.59 -6.02 -14.80
N PHE A 220 0.10 -4.93 -15.13
CA PHE A 220 0.08 -3.68 -14.39
C PHE A 220 -0.73 -2.63 -15.14
N LEU A 221 -1.79 -2.14 -14.52
CA LEU A 221 -2.66 -1.07 -15.00
C LEU A 221 -2.45 0.16 -14.11
N PRO A 222 -1.59 1.13 -14.52
CA PRO A 222 -1.45 2.38 -13.78
C PRO A 222 -2.68 3.27 -13.96
N VAL A 223 -2.93 4.15 -12.99
CA VAL A 223 -3.96 5.19 -13.10
C VAL A 223 -3.80 6.00 -14.39
N GLY A 224 -4.92 6.21 -15.10
CA GLY A 224 -4.96 6.98 -16.37
C GLY A 224 -4.54 6.20 -17.61
N ALA A 225 -4.06 4.95 -17.50
CA ALA A 225 -3.79 4.12 -18.66
C ALA A 225 -5.05 3.40 -19.16
N ASN A 226 -5.17 3.28 -20.49
CA ASN A 226 -6.30 2.59 -21.13
C ASN A 226 -6.11 1.07 -21.21
N LYS A 227 -4.87 0.57 -21.09
CA LYS A 227 -4.54 -0.85 -21.20
C LYS A 227 -3.44 -1.21 -20.20
N PRO A 228 -3.49 -2.42 -19.61
CA PRO A 228 -2.42 -2.89 -18.76
C PRO A 228 -1.16 -3.19 -19.57
N VAL A 229 -0.01 -3.04 -18.93
CA VAL A 229 1.29 -3.42 -19.44
C VAL A 229 1.69 -4.75 -18.78
N ARG A 230 2.17 -5.71 -19.56
CA ARG A 230 2.70 -6.95 -19.02
C ARG A 230 4.10 -6.72 -18.44
N VAL A 231 4.31 -7.15 -17.21
CA VAL A 231 5.54 -6.95 -16.43
C VAL A 231 5.91 -8.26 -15.75
N GLN A 232 7.20 -8.56 -15.74
CA GLN A 232 7.78 -9.59 -14.88
C GLN A 232 8.22 -8.96 -13.56
N GLY A 233 7.63 -9.40 -12.45
CA GLY A 233 8.00 -8.99 -11.09
C GLY A 233 9.46 -9.30 -10.77
N ALA A 234 10.09 -8.43 -9.98
CA ALA A 234 11.39 -8.74 -9.40
C ALA A 234 11.22 -9.87 -8.38
N PHE A 235 12.15 -10.83 -8.40
CA PHE A 235 12.20 -11.87 -7.39
C PHE A 235 13.07 -11.39 -6.23
N LEU A 236 12.58 -11.67 -5.02
CA LEU A 236 13.27 -11.41 -3.75
C LEU A 236 13.01 -12.65 -2.89
N SER A 237 14.05 -13.29 -2.40
CA SER A 237 13.90 -14.45 -1.51
C SER A 237 13.60 -14.00 -0.08
N ASP A 238 13.01 -14.89 0.71
CA ASP A 238 12.70 -14.60 2.12
C ASP A 238 13.97 -14.25 2.91
N ASP A 239 15.08 -14.96 2.68
CA ASP A 239 16.40 -14.63 3.26
C ASP A 239 16.89 -13.21 2.93
N GLU A 240 16.55 -12.67 1.74
CA GLU A 240 16.92 -11.32 1.35
C GLU A 240 16.04 -10.29 2.06
N VAL A 241 14.74 -10.58 2.21
CA VAL A 241 13.81 -9.78 3.00
C VAL A 241 14.29 -9.69 4.46
N GLU A 242 14.57 -10.83 5.09
CA GLU A 242 15.03 -10.90 6.48
C GLU A 242 16.30 -10.08 6.70
N LYS A 243 17.30 -10.23 5.82
CA LYS A 243 18.56 -9.45 5.92
C LYS A 243 18.31 -7.94 5.83
N ILE A 244 17.40 -7.51 4.98
CA ILE A 244 17.06 -6.08 4.84
C ILE A 244 16.32 -5.59 6.08
N VAL A 245 15.36 -6.37 6.58
CA VAL A 245 14.62 -6.04 7.81
C VAL A 245 15.57 -5.93 9.00
N ASP A 246 16.44 -6.92 9.21
CA ASP A 246 17.42 -6.94 10.28
C ASP A 246 18.34 -5.72 10.20
N HIS A 247 18.84 -5.43 9.00
CA HIS A 247 19.66 -4.24 8.78
C HIS A 247 18.91 -2.96 9.19
N VAL A 248 17.66 -2.80 8.79
CA VAL A 248 16.83 -1.64 9.13
C VAL A 248 16.57 -1.55 10.65
N ILE A 249 16.31 -2.68 11.32
CA ILE A 249 16.11 -2.74 12.78
C ILE A 249 17.39 -2.33 13.54
N THR A 250 18.57 -2.72 13.05
CA THR A 250 19.84 -2.34 13.70
C THR A 250 20.12 -0.83 13.64
N GLN A 251 19.55 -0.12 12.67
CA GLN A 251 19.71 1.32 12.53
C GLN A 251 18.88 2.11 13.56
N GLN A 252 17.66 1.65 13.86
CA GLN A 252 16.77 2.31 14.81
C GLN A 252 15.68 1.34 15.31
N LYS A 253 15.38 1.39 16.62
CA LYS A 253 14.27 0.62 17.21
C LYS A 253 12.90 1.24 16.87
N ALA A 254 11.90 0.39 16.68
CA ALA A 254 10.51 0.81 16.58
C ALA A 254 10.03 1.61 17.80
N GLN A 255 9.23 2.63 17.54
CA GLN A 255 8.50 3.42 18.51
C GLN A 255 7.05 3.45 18.05
N TYR A 256 6.18 2.82 18.84
CA TYR A 256 4.74 2.71 18.60
C TYR A 256 3.97 3.79 19.38
#